data_AF-A0A1V1X379-F1
#
_entry.id   AF-A0A1V1X379-F1
#
_cell.length_a   1.000
_cell.length_b   1.000
_cell.length_c   1.000
_cell.angle_alpha   90.00
_cell.angle_beta   90.00
_cell.angle_gamma   90.00
#
_symmetry.space_group_name_H-M   'P 1'
#
loop_
_entity.id
_entity.type
_entity.pdbx_description
1 polymer ?
#
loop_
_entity_poly.entity_id
_entity_poly.type
_entity_poly.pdbx_seq_one_letter_code
_entity_poly.pdbx_strand_id
1 'polypeptide(L)'
;MKRKLFIILAAIFILIQACAGLDRHKAAEKLPRDQKALAFFVELDRVTQKYGVTDASRFPISGFPYLRADRFLEGMKDKLIGPEQEHLWIEWMQKLDLQSREKEIANLPKAALLELAERTGEPPDREAVYERTRVYSNHLFAGDRRYTEYAAAVKKAVFVPDEYSTIRRILGLYPVAVIPVAIATNKANTRYKHWHRIPPEELETYGRLTTFVPPKATKSFNHVEIDRLFDSRNRDAFGLPLLTQEDIVKLARMFAPVITQDVNAEDDRFGRVYWDKHQVTIDPKLVTVYYYISYVFVDGIPALQMNYAIWYSGRMGDNSPWIERGPLDGLTLRITFDSKGKPVMADVMNNCGCYYFFIPNRKYIREVIVKPNDFEPLIPTWLPDEFPMKRIHLRVNSGWHQVQHIHAGDIPDETIIYELLPYDVLKSLPQEDGLKESVFTPDGIMKNSSRIEPYILFSMGIPNVGYMRQRGHHAIKLVGREHFTNPYIYDKNFVFTRE
;
A
#
# COMPACT_ATOMS: atom_id res chain seq x y z
N MET A 1 16.44 14.83 40.31
CA MET A 1 16.77 13.49 39.74
C MET A 1 15.95 13.12 38.50
N LYS A 2 14.62 13.23 38.49
CA LYS A 2 13.76 12.81 37.36
C LYS A 2 14.07 13.46 35.99
N ARG A 3 14.45 14.74 35.97
CA ARG A 3 14.80 15.48 34.74
C ARG A 3 16.13 15.04 34.10
N LYS A 4 17.11 14.65 34.91
CA LYS A 4 18.39 14.09 34.43
C LYS A 4 18.21 12.67 33.87
N LEU A 5 17.37 11.85 34.51
CA LEU A 5 17.06 10.50 34.04
C LEU A 5 16.33 10.51 32.68
N PHE A 6 15.44 11.47 32.44
CA PHE A 6 14.73 11.61 31.17
C PHE A 6 15.65 12.04 30.01
N ILE A 7 16.58 12.97 30.27
CA ILE A 7 17.59 13.40 29.29
C ILE A 7 18.54 12.23 28.96
N ILE A 8 18.94 11.45 29.97
CA ILE A 8 19.78 10.27 29.79
C ILE A 8 19.05 9.20 28.97
N LEU A 9 17.78 8.90 29.26
CA LEU A 9 16.97 7.95 28.49
C LEU A 9 16.74 8.40 27.04
N ALA A 10 16.47 9.69 26.80
CA ALA A 10 16.32 10.24 25.46
C ALA A 10 17.65 10.20 24.68
N ALA A 11 18.77 10.55 25.32
CA ALA A 11 20.10 10.46 24.72
C ALA A 11 20.48 9.00 24.42
N ILE A 12 20.16 8.05 25.31
CA ILE A 12 20.35 6.61 25.09
C ILE A 12 19.50 6.14 23.90
N PHE A 13 18.25 6.59 23.77
CA PHE A 13 17.39 6.20 22.65
C PHE A 13 17.91 6.74 21.30
N ILE A 14 18.41 7.99 21.29
CA ILE A 14 19.06 8.59 20.11
C ILE A 14 20.37 7.87 19.79
N LEU A 15 21.18 7.54 20.80
CA LEU A 15 22.42 6.78 20.65
C LEU A 15 22.17 5.35 20.12
N ILE A 16 21.12 4.66 20.57
CA ILE A 16 20.77 3.31 20.11
C ILE A 16 20.28 3.34 18.65
N GLN A 17 19.47 4.32 18.25
CA GLN A 17 19.05 4.46 16.85
C GLN A 17 20.20 4.89 15.93
N ALA A 18 21.09 5.76 16.41
CA ALA A 18 22.30 6.14 15.69
C ALA A 18 23.27 4.95 15.53
N CYS A 19 23.46 4.13 16.56
CA CYS A 19 24.29 2.92 16.49
C CYS A 19 23.72 1.87 15.54
N ALA A 20 22.40 1.66 15.53
CA ALA A 20 21.76 0.74 14.60
C ALA A 20 21.89 1.20 13.14
N GLY A 21 21.81 2.52 12.87
CA GLY A 21 22.06 3.08 11.54
C GLY A 21 23.53 2.95 11.09
N LEU A 22 24.47 3.18 12.01
CA LEU A 22 25.91 3.11 11.73
C LEU A 22 26.37 1.67 11.40
N ASP A 23 25.84 0.67 12.09
CA ASP A 23 26.20 -0.74 11.88
C ASP A 23 25.68 -1.25 10.53
N ARG A 24 24.50 -0.78 10.10
CA ARG A 24 23.92 -1.06 8.77
C ARG A 24 24.80 -0.51 7.65
N HIS A 25 25.24 0.75 7.77
CA HIS A 25 26.10 1.39 6.78
C HIS A 25 27.46 0.68 6.68
N LYS A 26 28.07 0.35 7.83
CA LYS A 26 29.37 -0.35 7.90
C LYS A 26 29.37 -1.74 7.27
N ALA A 27 28.24 -2.45 7.28
CA ALA A 27 28.15 -3.77 6.64
C ALA A 27 28.27 -3.67 5.11
N ALA A 28 27.72 -2.61 4.51
CA ALA A 28 27.74 -2.38 3.07
C ALA A 28 29.04 -1.73 2.57
N GLU A 29 29.67 -0.88 3.37
CA GLU A 29 30.90 -0.15 3.02
C GLU A 29 32.13 -1.05 2.81
N LYS A 30 32.05 -2.31 3.24
CA LYS A 30 33.12 -3.30 3.07
C LYS A 30 33.25 -3.85 1.65
N LEU A 31 32.28 -3.60 0.76
CA LEU A 31 32.29 -4.13 -0.60
C LEU A 31 33.01 -3.14 -1.55
N PRO A 32 34.11 -3.54 -2.22
CA PRO A 32 34.77 -2.72 -3.24
C PRO A 32 33.82 -2.47 -4.43
N ARG A 33 33.55 -1.21 -4.73
CA ARG A 33 32.57 -0.78 -5.75
C ARG A 33 33.11 0.33 -6.64
N ASP A 34 32.54 0.41 -7.85
CA ASP A 34 32.77 1.52 -8.77
C ASP A 34 32.28 2.84 -8.14
N GLN A 35 33.25 3.71 -7.84
CA GLN A 35 33.01 5.01 -7.22
C GLN A 35 32.22 5.95 -8.14
N LYS A 36 32.31 5.79 -9.47
CA LYS A 36 31.56 6.61 -10.42
C LYS A 36 30.07 6.27 -10.36
N ALA A 37 29.73 4.98 -10.35
CA ALA A 37 28.36 4.52 -10.22
C ALA A 37 27.74 4.92 -8.86
N LEU A 38 28.51 4.81 -7.77
CA LEU A 38 28.06 5.27 -6.45
C LEU A 38 27.82 6.78 -6.41
N ALA A 39 28.75 7.58 -6.93
CA ALA A 39 28.62 9.03 -6.96
C ALA A 39 27.40 9.48 -7.78
N PHE A 40 27.09 8.78 -8.89
CA PHE A 40 25.89 9.03 -9.67
C PHE A 40 24.61 8.86 -8.84
N PHE A 41 24.47 7.75 -8.09
CA PHE A 41 23.27 7.54 -7.28
C PHE A 41 23.15 8.55 -6.13
N VAL A 42 24.26 8.91 -5.49
CA VAL A 42 24.27 9.97 -4.45
C VAL A 42 23.73 11.28 -5.02
N GLU A 43 24.15 11.64 -6.24
CA GLU A 43 23.70 12.86 -6.89
C GLU A 43 22.24 12.78 -7.35
N LEU A 44 21.81 11.63 -7.88
CA LEU A 44 20.40 11.38 -8.23
C LEU A 44 19.49 11.46 -6.99
N ASP A 45 19.89 10.86 -5.87
CA ASP A 45 19.18 10.95 -4.59
C ASP A 45 19.08 12.39 -4.10
N ARG A 46 20.19 13.12 -4.15
CA ARG A 46 20.24 14.53 -3.74
C ARG A 46 19.27 15.38 -4.56
N VAL A 47 19.26 15.22 -5.88
CA VAL A 47 18.39 16.00 -6.77
C VAL A 47 16.93 15.60 -6.59
N THR A 48 16.61 14.30 -6.57
CA THR A 48 15.22 13.85 -6.39
C THR A 48 14.65 14.30 -5.05
N GLN A 49 15.45 14.28 -3.98
CA GLN A 49 15.05 14.80 -2.67
C GLN A 49 14.87 16.32 -2.68
N LYS A 50 15.81 17.08 -3.27
CA LYS A 50 15.76 18.55 -3.37
C LYS A 50 14.49 19.02 -4.07
N TYR A 51 14.08 18.33 -5.14
CA TYR A 51 12.89 18.66 -5.91
C TYR A 51 11.61 17.96 -5.40
N GLY A 52 11.70 17.16 -4.34
CA GLY A 52 10.54 16.53 -3.70
C GLY A 52 9.83 15.49 -4.57
N VAL A 53 10.55 14.86 -5.51
CA VAL A 53 9.97 13.87 -6.45
C VAL A 53 10.20 12.42 -6.04
N THR A 54 10.86 12.19 -4.90
CA THR A 54 11.12 10.85 -4.36
C THR A 54 9.83 10.05 -4.20
N ASP A 55 9.85 8.81 -4.68
CA ASP A 55 8.74 7.87 -4.57
C ASP A 55 8.77 7.15 -3.21
N ALA A 56 7.80 7.46 -2.35
CA ALA A 56 7.74 6.93 -0.99
C ALA A 56 7.36 5.45 -0.92
N SER A 57 6.70 4.90 -1.95
CA SER A 57 6.13 3.54 -1.89
C SER A 57 7.14 2.40 -1.69
N ARG A 58 8.44 2.67 -1.87
CA ARG A 58 9.57 1.74 -1.73
C ARG A 58 10.70 2.41 -0.94
N PHE A 59 11.32 1.67 -0.03
CA PHE A 59 12.28 2.21 0.93
C PHE A 59 13.72 1.91 0.51
N PRO A 60 14.63 2.89 0.43
CA PRO A 60 16.03 2.68 0.09
C PRO A 60 16.75 1.81 1.12
N ILE A 61 17.64 0.93 0.65
CA ILE A 61 18.46 0.09 1.52
C ILE A 61 19.79 0.79 1.77
N SER A 62 20.08 1.05 3.05
CA SER A 62 21.30 1.77 3.44
C SER A 62 22.55 1.05 2.93
N GLY A 63 23.41 1.79 2.24
CA GLY A 63 24.65 1.28 1.66
C GLY A 63 24.48 0.48 0.36
N PHE A 64 23.26 0.30 -0.15
CA PHE A 64 22.99 -0.32 -1.45
C PHE A 64 22.07 0.61 -2.26
N PRO A 65 22.60 1.68 -2.89
CA PRO A 65 21.80 2.78 -3.43
C PRO A 65 20.93 2.40 -4.65
N TYR A 66 21.18 1.23 -5.22
CA TYR A 66 20.45 0.63 -6.34
C TYR A 66 19.40 -0.41 -5.89
N LEU A 67 19.14 -0.53 -4.58
CA LEU A 67 18.17 -1.45 -3.99
C LEU A 67 17.13 -0.70 -3.15
N ARG A 68 15.85 -1.08 -3.33
CA ARG A 68 14.75 -0.67 -2.46
C ARG A 68 13.93 -1.87 -2.02
N ALA A 69 13.33 -1.78 -0.84
CA ALA A 69 12.48 -2.83 -0.29
C ALA A 69 11.07 -2.32 0.03
N ASP A 70 10.15 -3.25 0.16
CA ASP A 70 8.90 -3.05 0.88
C ASP A 70 8.84 -4.00 2.10
N ARG A 71 7.75 -3.90 2.88
CA ARG A 71 7.60 -4.71 4.10
C ARG A 71 7.55 -6.21 3.81
N PHE A 72 7.11 -6.63 2.63
CA PHE A 72 7.13 -8.05 2.26
C PHE A 72 8.57 -8.54 2.07
N LEU A 73 9.38 -7.81 1.30
CA LEU A 73 10.80 -8.16 1.13
C LEU A 73 11.58 -8.05 2.44
N GLU A 74 11.28 -7.10 3.31
CA GLU A 74 11.85 -7.09 4.67
C GLU A 74 11.45 -8.35 5.45
N GLY A 75 10.17 -8.74 5.43
CA GLY A 75 9.68 -9.92 6.10
C GLY A 75 10.24 -11.24 5.57
N MET A 76 10.65 -11.27 4.31
CA MET A 76 11.27 -12.44 3.67
C MET A 76 12.67 -12.77 4.20
N LYS A 77 13.43 -11.79 4.72
CA LYS A 77 14.86 -11.94 5.04
C LYS A 77 15.19 -13.12 5.97
N ASP A 78 14.26 -13.45 6.88
CA ASP A 78 14.40 -14.52 7.88
C ASP A 78 13.79 -15.86 7.40
N LYS A 79 13.23 -15.91 6.19
CA LYS A 79 12.56 -17.07 5.59
C LYS A 79 13.29 -17.64 4.37
N LEU A 80 14.35 -16.99 3.91
CA LEU A 80 15.09 -17.41 2.71
C LEU A 80 15.82 -18.74 2.92
N ILE A 81 15.66 -19.66 1.97
CA ILE A 81 16.25 -20.99 1.96
C ILE A 81 17.20 -21.10 0.77
N GLY A 82 18.50 -21.04 1.06
CA GLY A 82 19.57 -21.25 0.09
C GLY A 82 19.85 -20.07 -0.86
N PRO A 83 20.91 -20.17 -1.68
CA PRO A 83 21.43 -19.06 -2.49
C PRO A 83 20.48 -18.58 -3.60
N GLU A 84 19.63 -19.48 -4.14
CA GLU A 84 18.69 -19.13 -5.21
C GLU A 84 17.64 -18.13 -4.73
N GLN A 85 17.03 -18.39 -3.57
CA GLN A 85 16.07 -17.47 -2.97
C GLN A 85 16.72 -16.16 -2.55
N GLU A 86 17.95 -16.20 -2.01
CA GLU A 86 18.71 -14.98 -1.71
C GLU A 86 18.96 -14.14 -2.97
N HIS A 87 19.29 -14.77 -4.09
CA HIS A 87 19.50 -14.08 -5.35
C HIS A 87 18.22 -13.42 -5.85
N LEU A 88 17.12 -14.17 -5.94
CA LEU A 88 15.82 -13.67 -6.37
C LEU A 88 15.32 -12.53 -5.47
N TRP A 89 15.55 -12.65 -4.16
CA TRP A 89 15.15 -11.65 -3.17
C TRP A 89 15.80 -10.29 -3.42
N ILE A 90 17.11 -10.27 -3.69
CA ILE A 90 17.85 -9.05 -3.97
C ILE A 90 17.53 -8.52 -5.38
N GLU A 91 17.32 -9.41 -6.36
CA GLU A 91 16.86 -9.02 -7.69
C GLU A 91 15.51 -8.30 -7.64
N TRP A 92 14.58 -8.77 -6.80
CA TRP A 92 13.31 -8.07 -6.56
C TRP A 92 13.54 -6.68 -5.98
N MET A 93 14.48 -6.52 -5.04
CA MET A 93 14.83 -5.20 -4.50
C MET A 93 15.40 -4.25 -5.55
N GLN A 94 16.23 -4.76 -6.46
CA GLN A 94 16.76 -3.98 -7.58
C GLN A 94 15.65 -3.55 -8.53
N LYS A 95 14.73 -4.47 -8.86
CA LYS A 95 13.58 -4.17 -9.71
C LYS A 95 12.68 -3.10 -9.08
N LEU A 96 12.45 -3.16 -7.76
CA LEU A 96 11.69 -2.14 -7.05
C LEU A 96 12.37 -0.78 -7.06
N ASP A 97 13.71 -0.72 -6.93
CA ASP A 97 14.46 0.54 -7.08
C ASP A 97 14.26 1.12 -8.49
N LEU A 98 14.56 0.35 -9.54
CA LEU A 98 14.45 0.83 -10.92
C LEU A 98 13.04 1.35 -11.25
N GLN A 99 12.00 0.64 -10.81
CA GLN A 99 10.61 1.08 -10.99
C GLN A 99 10.26 2.37 -10.23
N SER A 100 10.92 2.65 -9.10
CA SER A 100 10.79 3.92 -8.38
C SER A 100 11.58 5.01 -9.09
N ARG A 101 12.84 4.75 -9.49
CA ARG A 101 13.70 5.70 -10.20
C ARG A 101 13.09 6.19 -11.50
N GLU A 102 12.47 5.30 -12.28
CA GLU A 102 11.77 5.66 -13.51
C GLU A 102 10.73 6.79 -13.27
N LYS A 103 9.96 6.68 -12.19
CA LYS A 103 8.91 7.64 -11.82
C LYS A 103 9.50 8.92 -11.24
N GLU A 104 10.53 8.81 -10.40
CA GLU A 104 11.26 9.96 -9.85
C GLU A 104 11.85 10.80 -10.99
N ILE A 105 12.55 10.18 -11.93
CA ILE A 105 13.16 10.83 -13.09
C ILE A 105 12.09 11.41 -14.03
N ALA A 106 10.99 10.68 -14.26
CA ALA A 106 9.86 11.18 -15.05
C ALA A 106 9.29 12.49 -14.49
N ASN A 107 9.29 12.64 -13.17
CA ASN A 107 8.75 13.82 -12.48
C ASN A 107 9.77 14.96 -12.29
N LEU A 108 11.05 14.78 -12.67
CA LEU A 108 12.05 15.83 -12.51
C LEU A 108 11.73 17.04 -13.41
N PRO A 109 11.76 18.27 -12.90
CA PRO A 109 11.65 19.47 -13.72
C PRO A 109 12.94 19.68 -14.54
N LYS A 110 12.85 20.49 -15.61
CA LYS A 110 13.99 20.77 -16.49
C LYS A 110 15.22 21.30 -15.75
N ALA A 111 15.03 22.16 -14.74
CA ALA A 111 16.12 22.68 -13.92
C ALA A 111 16.90 21.56 -13.20
N ALA A 112 16.20 20.52 -12.73
CA ALA A 112 16.81 19.39 -12.06
C ALA A 112 17.64 18.52 -13.01
N LEU A 113 17.17 18.35 -14.26
CA LEU A 113 17.91 17.62 -15.30
C LEU A 113 19.20 18.34 -15.69
N LEU A 114 19.18 19.68 -15.75
CA LEU A 114 20.37 20.49 -15.99
C LEU A 114 21.37 20.38 -14.84
N GLU A 115 20.90 20.43 -13.59
CA GLU A 115 21.74 20.25 -12.41
C GLU A 115 22.40 18.86 -12.38
N LEU A 116 21.64 17.80 -12.71
CA LEU A 116 22.20 16.45 -12.86
C LEU A 116 23.25 16.38 -13.96
N ALA A 117 22.99 16.99 -15.11
CA ALA A 117 23.91 16.99 -16.23
C ALA A 117 25.25 17.65 -15.88
N GLU A 118 25.22 18.80 -15.20
CA GLU A 118 26.43 19.49 -14.75
C GLU A 118 27.26 18.66 -13.76
N ARG A 119 26.60 17.88 -12.90
CA ARG A 119 27.25 17.13 -11.81
C ARG A 119 27.72 15.74 -12.23
N THR A 120 27.00 15.09 -13.15
CA THR A 120 27.25 13.70 -13.55
C THR A 120 27.86 13.59 -14.94
N GLY A 121 27.73 14.63 -15.77
CA GLY A 121 28.11 14.61 -17.18
C GLY A 121 27.12 13.90 -18.09
N GLU A 122 25.98 13.43 -17.58
CA GLU A 122 24.92 12.83 -18.40
C GLU A 122 24.15 13.92 -19.16
N PRO A 123 23.57 13.62 -20.34
CA PRO A 123 22.68 14.56 -21.02
C PRO A 123 21.50 14.97 -20.13
N PRO A 124 21.02 16.23 -20.19
CA PRO A 124 19.85 16.69 -19.44
C PRO A 124 18.54 16.17 -20.05
N ASP A 125 18.46 14.86 -20.23
CA ASP A 125 17.36 14.12 -20.85
C ASP A 125 16.93 12.97 -19.93
N ARG A 126 15.61 12.78 -19.78
CA ARG A 126 15.06 11.82 -18.82
C ARG A 126 15.39 10.38 -19.20
N GLU A 127 15.33 10.06 -20.49
CA GLU A 127 15.63 8.72 -20.98
C GLU A 127 17.11 8.42 -20.78
N ALA A 128 18.00 9.36 -21.14
CA ALA A 128 19.43 9.21 -20.92
C ALA A 128 19.78 9.00 -19.43
N VAL A 129 19.18 9.79 -18.52
CA VAL A 129 19.39 9.64 -17.07
C VAL A 129 18.86 8.29 -16.57
N TYR A 130 17.70 7.83 -17.05
CA TYR A 130 17.14 6.54 -16.65
C TYR A 130 17.96 5.36 -17.19
N GLU A 131 18.40 5.41 -18.44
CA GLU A 131 19.28 4.39 -19.01
C GLU A 131 20.61 4.32 -18.27
N ARG A 132 21.19 5.47 -17.88
CA ARG A 132 22.37 5.48 -17.02
C ARG A 132 22.10 4.82 -15.66
N THR A 133 20.95 5.12 -15.07
CA THR A 133 20.51 4.52 -13.80
C THR A 133 20.43 3.00 -13.92
N ARG A 134 19.85 2.46 -15.00
CA ARG A 134 19.79 1.02 -15.28
C ARG A 134 21.17 0.40 -15.44
N VAL A 135 22.05 1.04 -16.21
CA VAL A 135 23.43 0.56 -16.43
C VAL A 135 24.20 0.49 -15.12
N TYR A 136 24.18 1.55 -14.30
CA TYR A 136 24.88 1.57 -13.02
C TYR A 136 24.27 0.67 -11.96
N SER A 137 22.94 0.55 -11.92
CA SER A 137 22.26 -0.44 -11.08
C SER A 137 22.74 -1.85 -11.40
N ASN A 138 22.73 -2.24 -12.68
CA ASN A 138 23.20 -3.55 -13.12
C ASN A 138 24.68 -3.77 -12.86
N HIS A 139 25.50 -2.74 -13.05
CA HIS A 139 26.94 -2.80 -12.79
C HIS A 139 27.23 -3.07 -11.31
N LEU A 140 26.61 -2.29 -10.41
CA LEU A 140 26.76 -2.46 -8.96
C LEU A 140 26.22 -3.81 -8.50
N PHE A 141 25.03 -4.21 -8.95
CA PHE A 141 24.45 -5.52 -8.64
C PHE A 141 25.35 -6.68 -9.09
N ALA A 142 25.90 -6.61 -10.32
CA ALA A 142 26.79 -7.64 -10.86
C ALA A 142 28.19 -7.67 -10.20
N GLY A 143 28.65 -6.53 -9.66
CA GLY A 143 29.86 -6.45 -8.86
C GLY A 143 29.67 -7.04 -7.47
N ASP A 144 28.65 -6.58 -6.75
CA ASP A 144 28.37 -6.98 -5.38
C ASP A 144 28.03 -8.47 -5.25
N ARG A 145 27.31 -9.06 -6.23
CA ARG A 145 26.96 -10.50 -6.22
C ARG A 145 28.14 -11.46 -6.26
N ARG A 146 29.37 -10.98 -6.52
CA ARG A 146 30.57 -11.81 -6.54
C ARG A 146 31.09 -12.12 -5.14
N TYR A 147 30.67 -11.35 -4.13
CA TYR A 147 31.10 -11.51 -2.76
C TYR A 147 30.16 -12.44 -1.99
N THR A 148 30.74 -13.39 -1.26
CA THR A 148 30.01 -14.39 -0.47
C THR A 148 29.16 -13.78 0.65
N GLU A 149 29.58 -12.62 1.17
CA GLU A 149 28.89 -11.93 2.27
C GLU A 149 27.75 -11.03 1.79
N TYR A 150 27.57 -10.85 0.47
CA TYR A 150 26.62 -9.87 -0.09
C TYR A 150 25.21 -10.05 0.44
N ALA A 151 24.65 -11.26 0.35
CA ALA A 151 23.30 -11.52 0.84
C ALA A 151 23.17 -11.28 2.35
N ALA A 152 24.18 -11.66 3.14
CA ALA A 152 24.21 -11.40 4.57
C ALA A 152 24.28 -9.90 4.90
N ALA A 153 25.02 -9.11 4.11
CA ALA A 153 25.09 -7.67 4.25
C ALA A 153 23.75 -7.01 3.92
N VAL A 154 23.07 -7.43 2.84
CA VAL A 154 21.73 -6.93 2.48
C VAL A 154 20.70 -7.31 3.56
N LYS A 155 20.73 -8.54 4.09
CA LYS A 155 19.87 -8.98 5.21
C LYS A 155 20.01 -8.10 6.45
N LYS A 156 21.21 -7.60 6.75
CA LYS A 156 21.45 -6.68 7.87
C LYS A 156 20.99 -5.25 7.57
N ALA A 157 21.11 -4.82 6.31
CA ALA A 157 20.80 -3.46 5.89
C ALA A 157 19.31 -3.22 5.62
N VAL A 158 18.57 -4.23 5.15
CA VAL A 158 17.15 -4.12 4.81
C VAL A 158 16.33 -3.76 6.06
N PHE A 159 15.61 -2.66 5.95
CA PHE A 159 14.77 -2.16 7.01
C PHE A 159 13.69 -1.26 6.44
N VAL A 160 12.43 -1.51 6.80
CA VAL A 160 11.32 -0.63 6.43
C VAL A 160 10.82 0.12 7.68
N PRO A 161 10.88 1.47 7.70
CA PRO A 161 10.42 2.26 8.82
C PRO A 161 8.95 2.03 9.18
N ASP A 162 8.65 2.27 10.45
CA ASP A 162 7.30 2.30 10.97
C ASP A 162 6.66 3.69 10.76
N GLU A 163 5.41 3.72 10.32
CA GLU A 163 4.53 4.90 10.25
C GLU A 163 4.17 5.50 11.62
N TYR A 164 4.42 4.79 12.73
CA TYR A 164 4.13 5.28 14.08
C TYR A 164 5.36 5.93 14.75
N SER A 165 5.24 7.23 15.07
CA SER A 165 6.19 7.99 15.87
C SER A 165 6.03 7.72 17.37
N THR A 166 7.03 7.09 17.97
CA THR A 166 7.09 6.85 19.42
C THR A 166 7.17 8.17 20.22
N ILE A 167 7.89 9.16 19.71
CA ILE A 167 8.03 10.47 20.37
C ILE A 167 6.67 11.17 20.47
N ARG A 168 5.87 11.15 19.40
CA ARG A 168 4.50 11.70 19.43
C ARG A 168 3.61 11.00 20.47
N ARG A 169 3.71 9.67 20.59
CA ARG A 169 2.97 8.92 21.62
C ARG A 169 3.38 9.30 23.05
N ILE A 170 4.67 9.51 23.29
CA ILE A 170 5.18 9.94 24.60
C ILE A 170 4.68 11.34 24.92
N LEU A 171 4.88 12.31 24.02
CA LEU A 171 4.49 13.70 24.23
C LEU A 171 2.96 13.88 24.30
N GLY A 172 2.21 13.08 23.54
CA GLY A 172 0.75 13.07 23.53
C GLY A 172 0.10 12.24 24.64
N LEU A 173 0.88 11.73 25.61
CA LEU A 173 0.38 10.94 26.73
C LEU A 173 -0.51 9.75 26.28
N TYR A 174 -0.01 8.99 25.29
CA TYR A 174 -0.72 7.88 24.66
C TYR A 174 -1.47 6.94 25.63
N PRO A 175 -0.89 6.50 26.77
CA PRO A 175 -1.60 5.58 27.69
C PRO A 175 -2.93 6.12 28.23
N VAL A 176 -3.12 7.44 28.27
CA VAL A 176 -4.37 8.09 28.70
C VAL A 176 -5.23 8.43 27.49
N ALA A 177 -4.61 9.03 26.45
CA ALA A 177 -5.32 9.46 25.24
C ALA A 177 -5.95 8.30 24.46
N VAL A 178 -5.45 7.07 24.64
CA VAL A 178 -5.96 5.87 23.97
C VAL A 178 -7.36 5.46 24.45
N ILE A 179 -7.77 5.81 25.67
CA ILE A 179 -9.04 5.37 26.28
C ILE A 179 -10.27 5.82 25.47
N PRO A 180 -10.48 7.13 25.20
CA PRO A 180 -11.63 7.57 24.39
C PRO A 180 -11.57 7.03 22.96
N VAL A 181 -10.37 6.91 22.38
CA VAL A 181 -10.16 6.35 21.05
C VAL A 181 -10.58 4.89 21.01
N ALA A 182 -10.20 4.10 22.02
CA ALA A 182 -10.58 2.70 22.13
C ALA A 182 -12.10 2.51 22.22
N ILE A 183 -12.80 3.38 22.98
CA ILE A 183 -14.27 3.37 23.06
C ILE A 183 -14.89 3.67 21.69
N ALA A 184 -14.39 4.69 20.99
CA ALA A 184 -14.87 5.05 19.65
C ALA A 184 -14.63 3.92 18.64
N THR A 185 -13.45 3.28 18.67
CA THR A 185 -13.13 2.12 17.85
C THR A 185 -14.10 0.96 18.12
N ASN A 186 -14.39 0.65 19.38
CA ASN A 186 -15.34 -0.44 19.69
C ASN A 186 -16.76 -0.15 19.19
N LYS A 187 -17.22 1.10 19.32
CA LYS A 187 -18.52 1.54 18.77
C LYS A 187 -18.56 1.43 17.25
N ALA A 188 -17.50 1.85 16.56
CA ALA A 188 -17.36 1.68 15.13
C ALA A 188 -17.40 0.19 14.74
N ASN A 189 -16.59 -0.66 15.37
CA ASN A 189 -16.58 -2.10 15.12
C ASN A 189 -17.97 -2.74 15.27
N THR A 190 -18.71 -2.33 16.30
CA THR A 190 -20.09 -2.81 16.52
C THR A 190 -21.03 -2.37 15.40
N ARG A 191 -20.92 -1.13 14.92
CA ARG A 191 -21.68 -0.60 13.78
C ARG A 191 -21.42 -1.39 12.49
N TYR A 192 -20.16 -1.72 12.19
CA TYR A 192 -19.82 -2.49 10.98
C TYR A 192 -20.37 -3.91 11.05
N LYS A 193 -20.24 -4.58 12.21
CA LYS A 193 -20.84 -5.90 12.45
C LYS A 193 -22.36 -5.85 12.29
N HIS A 194 -23.01 -4.75 12.67
CA HIS A 194 -24.46 -4.59 12.52
C HIS A 194 -24.86 -4.39 11.06
N TRP A 195 -24.24 -3.46 10.32
CA TRP A 195 -24.56 -3.23 8.91
C TRP A 195 -24.46 -4.49 8.05
N HIS A 196 -23.41 -5.29 8.25
CA HIS A 196 -23.21 -6.51 7.46
C HIS A 196 -24.18 -7.65 7.80
N ARG A 197 -24.97 -7.53 8.87
CA ARG A 197 -26.06 -8.47 9.19
C ARG A 197 -27.40 -8.07 8.57
N ILE A 198 -27.54 -6.81 8.15
CA ILE A 198 -28.75 -6.29 7.52
C ILE A 198 -28.70 -6.65 6.02
N PRO A 199 -29.79 -7.16 5.43
CA PRO A 199 -29.89 -7.35 3.99
C PRO A 199 -29.62 -6.05 3.22
N PRO A 200 -28.95 -6.09 2.05
CA PRO A 200 -28.60 -4.88 1.28
C PRO A 200 -29.77 -3.95 0.96
N GLU A 201 -30.98 -4.48 0.82
CA GLU A 201 -32.21 -3.79 0.46
C GLU A 201 -32.82 -3.01 1.64
N GLU A 202 -32.52 -3.45 2.87
CA GLU A 202 -33.01 -2.83 4.11
C GLU A 202 -32.04 -1.77 4.67
N LEU A 203 -30.85 -1.66 4.09
CA LEU A 203 -29.88 -0.64 4.49
C LEU A 203 -30.40 0.76 4.16
N GLU A 204 -30.21 1.65 5.13
CA GLU A 204 -30.53 3.07 4.95
C GLU A 204 -29.86 3.62 3.69
N THR A 205 -30.66 4.27 2.87
CA THR A 205 -30.28 4.84 1.58
C THR A 205 -30.65 6.31 1.62
N TYR A 206 -29.65 7.19 1.48
CA TYR A 206 -29.83 8.64 1.56
C TYR A 206 -30.15 9.25 0.19
N GLY A 207 -29.60 8.68 -0.89
CA GLY A 207 -29.77 9.15 -2.25
C GLY A 207 -30.19 8.04 -3.21
N ARG A 208 -29.54 7.97 -4.38
CA ARG A 208 -29.79 6.95 -5.40
C ARG A 208 -28.66 5.93 -5.43
N LEU A 209 -29.03 4.66 -5.32
CA LEU A 209 -28.13 3.55 -5.53
C LEU A 209 -27.70 3.47 -6.99
N THR A 210 -26.39 3.59 -7.20
CA THR A 210 -25.77 3.53 -8.52
C THR A 210 -24.75 2.40 -8.53
N THR A 211 -24.92 1.45 -9.44
CA THR A 211 -24.05 0.28 -9.55
C THR A 211 -23.00 0.47 -10.63
N PHE A 212 -21.74 0.28 -10.24
CA PHE A 212 -20.58 0.41 -11.09
C PHE A 212 -19.89 -0.94 -11.30
N VAL A 213 -19.53 -1.26 -12.55
CA VAL A 213 -19.02 -2.58 -12.95
C VAL A 213 -17.73 -2.49 -13.78
N PRO A 214 -16.84 -3.50 -13.74
CA PRO A 214 -15.61 -3.47 -14.52
C PRO A 214 -15.83 -3.61 -16.03
N PRO A 215 -14.86 -3.20 -16.87
CA PRO A 215 -14.94 -3.40 -18.32
C PRO A 215 -15.00 -4.89 -18.66
N LYS A 216 -15.89 -5.28 -19.57
CA LYS A 216 -16.06 -6.67 -20.02
C LYS A 216 -16.33 -7.62 -18.84
N ALA A 217 -17.16 -7.21 -17.89
CA ALA A 217 -17.61 -8.07 -16.82
C ALA A 217 -18.37 -9.29 -17.41
N THR A 218 -17.65 -10.35 -17.74
CA THR A 218 -18.23 -11.63 -18.20
C THR A 218 -19.16 -12.17 -17.13
N LYS A 219 -20.25 -12.84 -17.52
CA LYS A 219 -21.17 -13.42 -16.53
C LYS A 219 -20.53 -14.58 -15.73
N SER A 220 -19.45 -15.17 -16.23
CA SER A 220 -18.81 -16.33 -15.61
C SER A 220 -17.33 -16.12 -15.29
N PHE A 221 -16.92 -16.71 -14.16
CA PHE A 221 -15.53 -16.94 -13.76
C PHE A 221 -14.87 -17.97 -14.69
N ASN A 222 -13.62 -17.72 -15.09
CA ASN A 222 -12.88 -18.59 -16.01
C ASN A 222 -11.84 -19.43 -15.27
N HIS A 223 -12.21 -20.66 -14.90
CA HIS A 223 -11.32 -21.60 -14.21
C HIS A 223 -10.05 -21.93 -15.01
N VAL A 224 -10.19 -22.14 -16.32
CA VAL A 224 -9.06 -22.51 -17.19
C VAL A 224 -7.99 -21.43 -17.19
N GLU A 225 -8.41 -20.15 -17.22
CA GLU A 225 -7.48 -19.04 -17.15
C GLU A 225 -6.81 -18.96 -15.78
N ILE A 226 -7.54 -19.17 -14.68
CA ILE A 226 -6.94 -19.15 -13.33
C ILE A 226 -5.95 -20.28 -13.13
N ASP A 227 -6.29 -21.50 -13.55
CA ASP A 227 -5.38 -22.64 -13.47
C ASP A 227 -4.11 -22.40 -14.30
N ARG A 228 -4.23 -21.72 -15.44
CA ARG A 228 -3.07 -21.29 -16.26
C ARG A 228 -2.20 -20.26 -15.52
N LEU A 229 -2.83 -19.26 -14.90
CA LEU A 229 -2.12 -18.16 -14.20
C LEU A 229 -1.40 -18.64 -12.93
N PHE A 230 -1.91 -19.69 -12.28
CA PHE A 230 -1.37 -20.25 -11.04
C PHE A 230 -0.75 -21.65 -11.22
N ASP A 231 -0.35 -22.00 -12.45
CA ASP A 231 0.27 -23.29 -12.76
C ASP A 231 1.50 -23.54 -11.87
N SER A 232 1.50 -24.68 -11.18
CA SER A 232 2.60 -25.13 -10.32
C SER A 232 3.96 -25.18 -11.01
N ARG A 233 4.00 -25.34 -12.33
CA ARG A 233 5.22 -25.41 -13.14
C ARG A 233 5.78 -24.03 -13.48
N ASN A 234 5.00 -22.96 -13.32
CA ASN A 234 5.38 -21.59 -13.67
C ASN A 234 5.45 -20.71 -12.40
N ARG A 235 6.35 -21.09 -11.48
CA ARG A 235 6.55 -20.40 -10.21
C ARG A 235 8.00 -19.98 -10.04
N ASP A 236 8.19 -18.92 -9.28
CA ASP A 236 9.52 -18.48 -8.86
C ASP A 236 10.03 -19.29 -7.66
N ALA A 237 11.25 -18.98 -7.20
CA ALA A 237 11.86 -19.66 -6.05
C ALA A 237 11.13 -19.42 -4.72
N PHE A 238 10.18 -18.48 -4.64
CA PHE A 238 9.31 -18.27 -3.48
C PHE A 238 7.97 -19.03 -3.59
N GLY A 239 7.74 -19.73 -4.71
CA GLY A 239 6.50 -20.42 -4.98
C GLY A 239 5.37 -19.49 -5.46
N LEU A 240 5.67 -18.24 -5.81
CA LEU A 240 4.70 -17.29 -6.36
C LEU A 240 4.60 -17.45 -7.89
N PRO A 241 3.43 -17.20 -8.48
CA PRO A 241 3.25 -17.32 -9.92
C PRO A 241 4.08 -16.28 -10.69
N LEU A 242 4.73 -16.71 -11.76
CA LEU A 242 5.43 -15.82 -12.68
C LEU A 242 4.44 -15.19 -13.67
N LEU A 243 3.98 -13.98 -13.36
CA LEU A 243 2.97 -13.26 -14.14
C LEU A 243 3.59 -12.20 -15.06
N THR A 244 3.18 -12.17 -16.32
CA THR A 244 3.43 -11.04 -17.22
C THR A 244 2.50 -9.87 -16.91
N GLN A 245 2.74 -8.69 -17.50
CA GLN A 245 1.79 -7.57 -17.36
C GLN A 245 0.41 -7.92 -17.93
N GLU A 246 0.35 -8.65 -19.05
CA GLU A 246 -0.93 -9.06 -19.61
C GLU A 246 -1.69 -9.99 -18.66
N ASP A 247 -0.98 -10.89 -17.99
CA ASP A 247 -1.55 -11.79 -16.98
C ASP A 247 -2.07 -11.01 -15.76
N ILE A 248 -1.35 -9.99 -15.30
CA ILE A 248 -1.81 -9.11 -14.21
C ILE A 248 -3.10 -8.37 -14.62
N VAL A 249 -3.18 -7.85 -15.85
CA VAL A 249 -4.38 -7.18 -16.36
C VAL A 249 -5.57 -8.16 -16.41
N LYS A 250 -5.34 -9.40 -16.86
CA LYS A 250 -6.36 -10.45 -16.89
C LYS A 250 -6.86 -10.77 -15.48
N LEU A 251 -5.94 -10.97 -14.54
CA LEU A 251 -6.25 -11.24 -13.14
C LEU A 251 -7.04 -10.07 -12.51
N ALA A 252 -6.60 -8.83 -12.75
CA ALA A 252 -7.26 -7.64 -12.24
C ALA A 252 -8.69 -7.53 -12.76
N ARG A 253 -8.94 -7.77 -14.05
CA ARG A 253 -10.30 -7.76 -14.63
C ARG A 253 -11.19 -8.88 -14.08
N MET A 254 -10.61 -10.05 -13.82
CA MET A 254 -11.38 -11.21 -13.37
C MET A 254 -11.99 -10.98 -11.98
N PHE A 255 -11.19 -10.44 -11.05
CA PHE A 255 -11.59 -10.23 -9.66
C PHE A 255 -12.06 -8.81 -9.33
N ALA A 256 -12.16 -7.93 -10.33
CA ALA A 256 -12.60 -6.55 -10.12
C ALA A 256 -14.02 -6.49 -9.52
N PRO A 257 -14.24 -5.68 -8.48
CA PRO A 257 -15.48 -5.69 -7.72
C PRO A 257 -16.62 -4.99 -8.46
N VAL A 258 -17.85 -5.36 -8.15
CA VAL A 258 -19.03 -4.52 -8.40
C VAL A 258 -19.19 -3.57 -7.21
N ILE A 259 -19.43 -2.29 -7.47
CA ILE A 259 -19.56 -1.27 -6.43
C ILE A 259 -20.93 -0.63 -6.56
N THR A 260 -21.79 -0.81 -5.56
CA THR A 260 -23.06 -0.10 -5.45
C THR A 260 -22.88 1.05 -4.46
N GLN A 261 -22.82 2.26 -5.01
CA GLN A 261 -22.67 3.50 -4.25
C GLN A 261 -24.04 4.14 -4.03
N ASP A 262 -24.32 4.53 -2.80
CA ASP A 262 -25.41 5.46 -2.50
C ASP A 262 -24.97 6.89 -2.84
N VAL A 263 -25.60 7.49 -3.85
CA VAL A 263 -25.25 8.80 -4.38
C VAL A 263 -26.32 9.82 -4.00
N ASN A 264 -26.01 10.64 -3.00
CA ASN A 264 -26.84 11.75 -2.52
C ASN A 264 -26.20 13.12 -2.83
N ALA A 265 -24.87 13.17 -2.91
CA ALA A 265 -24.09 14.39 -3.17
C ALA A 265 -23.01 14.17 -4.24
N GLU A 266 -22.37 15.25 -4.68
CA GLU A 266 -21.31 15.17 -5.71
C GLU A 266 -20.07 14.41 -5.22
N ASP A 267 -19.75 14.51 -3.93
CA ASP A 267 -18.62 13.82 -3.31
C ASP A 267 -18.84 12.31 -3.13
N ASP A 268 -20.07 11.81 -3.36
CA ASP A 268 -20.37 10.38 -3.44
C ASP A 268 -19.93 9.73 -4.76
N ARG A 269 -19.50 10.52 -5.75
CA ARG A 269 -19.10 9.99 -7.06
C ARG A 269 -17.59 9.81 -7.11
N PHE A 270 -17.14 8.55 -7.03
CA PHE A 270 -15.73 8.23 -7.27
C PHE A 270 -15.38 8.35 -8.76
N GLY A 271 -14.11 8.61 -9.04
CA GLY A 271 -13.69 8.96 -10.40
C GLY A 271 -12.18 8.93 -10.61
N ARG A 272 -11.77 9.55 -11.72
CA ARG A 272 -10.36 9.64 -12.11
C ARG A 272 -9.66 10.74 -11.33
N VAL A 273 -8.55 10.40 -10.69
CA VAL A 273 -7.64 11.38 -10.10
C VAL A 273 -6.92 12.15 -11.21
N TYR A 274 -6.90 13.47 -11.11
CA TYR A 274 -6.18 14.37 -12.01
C TYR A 274 -5.69 15.63 -11.30
N TRP A 275 -4.86 16.41 -11.99
CA TRP A 275 -4.40 17.73 -11.54
C TRP A 275 -5.32 18.82 -12.12
N ASP A 276 -5.94 19.62 -11.25
CA ASP A 276 -6.63 20.87 -11.61
C ASP A 276 -5.85 22.05 -11.03
N LYS A 277 -5.16 22.83 -11.87
CA LYS A 277 -4.39 24.02 -11.45
C LYS A 277 -3.54 23.79 -10.20
N HIS A 278 -2.76 22.70 -10.19
CA HIS A 278 -1.91 22.21 -9.10
C HIS A 278 -2.63 21.67 -7.84
N GLN A 279 -3.93 21.39 -7.91
CA GLN A 279 -4.65 20.66 -6.88
C GLN A 279 -5.02 19.27 -7.36
N VAL A 280 -4.87 18.28 -6.48
CA VAL A 280 -5.34 16.93 -6.75
C VAL A 280 -6.86 16.88 -6.59
N THR A 281 -7.57 16.55 -7.67
CA THR A 281 -9.03 16.49 -7.74
C THR A 281 -9.49 15.18 -8.38
N ILE A 282 -10.79 14.86 -8.22
CA ILE A 282 -11.44 13.68 -8.81
C ILE A 282 -12.43 14.12 -9.88
N ASP A 283 -12.32 13.56 -11.09
CA ASP A 283 -13.30 13.73 -12.16
C ASP A 283 -14.33 12.59 -12.10
N PRO A 284 -15.57 12.85 -11.63
CA PRO A 284 -16.60 11.83 -11.49
C PRO A 284 -17.21 11.41 -12.84
N LYS A 285 -16.91 12.11 -13.94
CA LYS A 285 -17.36 11.72 -15.28
C LYS A 285 -16.57 10.54 -15.82
N LEU A 286 -15.31 10.41 -15.39
CA LEU A 286 -14.40 9.33 -15.73
C LEU A 286 -14.30 8.33 -14.57
N VAL A 287 -15.36 7.56 -14.35
CA VAL A 287 -15.43 6.57 -13.27
C VAL A 287 -14.26 5.60 -13.38
N THR A 288 -13.40 5.55 -12.36
CA THR A 288 -12.11 4.83 -12.42
C THR A 288 -11.86 4.05 -11.13
N VAL A 289 -11.41 2.80 -11.28
CA VAL A 289 -10.87 1.95 -10.22
C VAL A 289 -9.41 1.67 -10.52
N TYR A 290 -8.54 1.87 -9.54
CA TYR A 290 -7.09 1.67 -9.67
C TYR A 290 -6.68 0.31 -9.12
N TYR A 291 -5.87 -0.46 -9.85
CA TYR A 291 -5.43 -1.77 -9.38
C TYR A 291 -3.91 -1.89 -9.22
N TYR A 292 -3.48 -2.77 -8.31
CA TYR A 292 -2.08 -3.16 -8.16
C TYR A 292 -1.92 -4.49 -7.42
N ILE A 293 -0.78 -5.15 -7.62
CA ILE A 293 -0.40 -6.36 -6.88
C ILE A 293 0.40 -6.03 -5.61
N SER A 294 0.21 -6.86 -4.59
CA SER A 294 1.05 -6.91 -3.38
C SER A 294 1.23 -8.36 -2.94
N TYR A 295 2.04 -8.57 -1.90
CA TYR A 295 2.35 -9.90 -1.38
C TYR A 295 2.25 -9.94 0.14
N VAL A 296 1.92 -11.11 0.67
CA VAL A 296 1.70 -11.37 2.08
C VAL A 296 2.08 -12.82 2.40
N PHE A 297 2.11 -13.20 3.66
CA PHE A 297 2.15 -14.59 4.07
C PHE A 297 0.76 -15.11 4.45
N VAL A 298 0.46 -16.33 4.02
CA VAL A 298 -0.69 -17.13 4.43
C VAL A 298 -0.14 -18.45 4.95
N ASP A 299 -0.31 -18.71 6.25
CA ASP A 299 0.31 -19.84 6.97
C ASP A 299 1.84 -19.90 6.74
N GLY A 300 2.49 -18.73 6.76
CA GLY A 300 3.92 -18.59 6.53
C GLY A 300 4.38 -18.75 5.08
N ILE A 301 3.48 -19.02 4.13
CA ILE A 301 3.75 -19.20 2.69
C ILE A 301 3.49 -17.89 1.94
N PRO A 302 4.39 -17.44 1.05
CA PRO A 302 4.15 -16.30 0.16
C PRO A 302 2.86 -16.45 -0.65
N ALA A 303 2.03 -15.40 -0.66
CA ALA A 303 0.76 -15.35 -1.37
C ALA A 303 0.62 -14.03 -2.16
N LEU A 304 0.03 -14.12 -3.35
CA LEU A 304 -0.28 -12.98 -4.20
C LEU A 304 -1.57 -12.29 -3.73
N GLN A 305 -1.58 -10.96 -3.78
CA GLN A 305 -2.76 -10.15 -3.51
C GLN A 305 -3.06 -9.21 -4.68
N MET A 306 -4.34 -9.03 -4.99
CA MET A 306 -4.83 -8.00 -5.91
C MET A 306 -5.57 -6.92 -5.12
N ASN A 307 -5.24 -5.65 -5.37
CA ASN A 307 -5.78 -4.49 -4.69
C ASN A 307 -6.57 -3.63 -5.68
N TYR A 308 -7.69 -3.06 -5.23
CA TYR A 308 -8.56 -2.17 -5.98
C TYR A 308 -8.85 -0.92 -5.15
N ALA A 309 -8.25 0.20 -5.52
CA ALA A 309 -8.41 1.49 -4.85
C ALA A 309 -9.37 2.40 -5.64
N ILE A 310 -10.28 3.05 -4.93
CA ILE A 310 -11.17 4.10 -5.45
C ILE A 310 -10.97 5.41 -4.69
N TRP A 311 -11.25 6.52 -5.37
CA TRP A 311 -11.05 7.87 -4.84
C TRP A 311 -12.28 8.75 -5.07
N TYR A 312 -12.67 9.47 -4.03
CA TYR A 312 -13.76 10.44 -3.98
C TYR A 312 -13.19 11.85 -3.78
N SER A 313 -13.92 12.87 -4.22
CA SER A 313 -13.47 14.28 -4.10
C SER A 313 -13.46 14.77 -2.65
N GLY A 314 -14.20 14.14 -1.75
CA GLY A 314 -14.22 14.49 -0.33
C GLY A 314 -15.00 13.51 0.53
N ARG A 315 -14.98 13.76 1.84
CA ARG A 315 -15.87 13.18 2.84
C ARG A 315 -16.61 14.34 3.49
N MET A 316 -17.79 14.70 3.01
CA MET A 316 -18.51 15.89 3.52
C MET A 316 -19.87 15.59 4.13
N GLY A 317 -20.37 14.34 4.03
CA GLY A 317 -21.73 14.02 4.46
C GLY A 317 -21.96 14.08 5.97
N ASP A 318 -23.20 14.34 6.37
CA ASP A 318 -23.57 14.57 7.77
C ASP A 318 -23.51 13.32 8.64
N ASN A 319 -23.62 12.14 8.05
CA ASN A 319 -23.46 10.85 8.70
C ASN A 319 -21.99 10.49 9.02
N SER A 320 -21.03 11.21 8.43
CA SER A 320 -19.61 11.04 8.74
C SER A 320 -19.24 11.79 10.04
N PRO A 321 -18.36 11.23 10.88
CA PRO A 321 -17.83 11.94 12.05
C PRO A 321 -17.21 13.27 11.63
N TRP A 322 -17.59 14.37 12.28
CA TRP A 322 -17.17 15.72 11.89
C TRP A 322 -15.63 15.90 11.82
N ILE A 323 -14.88 15.19 12.68
CA ILE A 323 -13.41 15.24 12.68
C ILE A 323 -12.79 14.61 11.44
N GLU A 324 -13.53 13.76 10.72
CA GLU A 324 -13.04 13.03 9.55
C GLU A 324 -13.39 13.73 8.24
N ARG A 325 -14.19 14.80 8.30
CA ARG A 325 -14.63 15.52 7.12
C ARG A 325 -13.47 16.27 6.48
N GLY A 326 -13.42 16.28 5.16
CA GLY A 326 -12.38 16.99 4.43
C GLY A 326 -12.23 16.57 2.98
N PRO A 327 -11.32 17.24 2.25
CA PRO A 327 -11.03 16.93 0.86
C PRO A 327 -10.41 15.55 0.72
N LEU A 328 -10.73 14.91 -0.39
CA LEU A 328 -10.33 13.57 -0.79
C LEU A 328 -10.74 12.48 0.21
N ASP A 329 -11.32 11.43 -0.34
CA ASP A 329 -11.58 10.20 0.40
C ASP A 329 -11.34 9.01 -0.51
N GLY A 330 -11.38 7.81 0.06
CA GLY A 330 -11.20 6.61 -0.74
C GLY A 330 -11.27 5.36 0.10
N LEU A 331 -11.37 4.23 -0.60
CA LEU A 331 -11.24 2.92 -0.02
C LEU A 331 -10.49 1.99 -0.96
N THR A 332 -9.91 0.94 -0.37
CA THR A 332 -9.22 -0.12 -1.07
C THR A 332 -9.82 -1.46 -0.65
N LEU A 333 -10.27 -2.25 -1.62
CA LEU A 333 -10.52 -3.69 -1.47
C LEU A 333 -9.26 -4.45 -1.85
N ARG A 334 -8.86 -5.42 -1.05
CA ARG A 334 -7.77 -6.33 -1.37
C ARG A 334 -8.25 -7.78 -1.29
N ILE A 335 -7.88 -8.59 -2.28
CA ILE A 335 -8.17 -10.01 -2.37
C ILE A 335 -6.85 -10.77 -2.38
N THR A 336 -6.72 -11.76 -1.50
CA THR A 336 -5.54 -12.63 -1.38
C THR A 336 -5.86 -14.03 -1.89
N PHE A 337 -4.94 -14.60 -2.66
CA PHE A 337 -5.09 -15.91 -3.28
C PHE A 337 -4.18 -16.96 -2.62
N ASP A 338 -4.63 -18.21 -2.59
CA ASP A 338 -3.74 -19.34 -2.35
C ASP A 338 -2.83 -19.63 -3.56
N SER A 339 -2.02 -20.67 -3.45
CA SER A 339 -1.11 -21.08 -4.52
C SER A 339 -1.82 -21.57 -5.79
N LYS A 340 -3.11 -21.89 -5.73
CA LYS A 340 -3.94 -22.35 -6.86
C LYS A 340 -4.82 -21.21 -7.42
N GLY A 341 -4.65 -19.98 -6.94
CA GLY A 341 -5.43 -18.82 -7.39
C GLY A 341 -6.82 -18.71 -6.76
N LYS A 342 -7.13 -19.50 -5.73
CA LYS A 342 -8.42 -19.41 -5.02
C LYS A 342 -8.39 -18.30 -3.96
N PRO A 343 -9.44 -17.48 -3.85
CA PRO A 343 -9.51 -16.47 -2.79
C PRO A 343 -9.61 -17.09 -1.39
N VAL A 344 -8.64 -16.77 -0.53
CA VAL A 344 -8.60 -17.21 0.88
C VAL A 344 -8.99 -16.11 1.86
N MET A 345 -8.83 -14.86 1.45
CA MET A 345 -9.09 -13.69 2.27
C MET A 345 -9.42 -12.51 1.35
N ALA A 346 -10.37 -11.68 1.77
CA ALA A 346 -10.43 -10.30 1.33
C ALA A 346 -10.33 -9.36 2.54
N ASP A 347 -9.96 -8.10 2.32
CA ASP A 347 -10.01 -7.07 3.35
C ASP A 347 -10.23 -5.69 2.73
N VAL A 348 -10.74 -4.77 3.54
CA VAL A 348 -11.05 -3.40 3.12
C VAL A 348 -10.42 -2.41 4.08
N MET A 349 -9.91 -1.29 3.57
CA MET A 349 -9.58 -0.10 4.36
C MET A 349 -10.05 1.16 3.64
N ASN A 350 -10.28 2.25 4.37
CA ASN A 350 -10.23 3.57 3.74
C ASN A 350 -8.78 3.92 3.36
N ASN A 351 -8.58 4.73 2.33
CA ASN A 351 -7.24 5.08 1.83
C ASN A 351 -6.44 6.01 2.76
N CYS A 352 -7.00 6.43 3.90
CA CYS A 352 -6.25 7.02 5.01
C CYS A 352 -5.63 5.99 5.96
N GLY A 353 -6.00 4.70 5.82
CA GLY A 353 -5.66 3.60 6.73
C GLY A 353 -6.72 3.32 7.79
N CYS A 354 -7.80 4.11 7.88
CA CYS A 354 -8.85 3.89 8.88
C CYS A 354 -9.82 2.76 8.46
N TYR A 355 -10.64 2.32 9.42
CA TYR A 355 -11.75 1.38 9.22
C TYR A 355 -11.36 0.06 8.55
N TYR A 356 -10.16 -0.45 8.84
CA TYR A 356 -9.70 -1.71 8.32
C TYR A 356 -10.46 -2.91 8.90
N PHE A 357 -10.92 -3.82 8.03
CA PHE A 357 -11.53 -5.08 8.47
C PHE A 357 -11.25 -6.25 7.51
N PHE A 358 -11.29 -7.46 8.06
CA PHE A 358 -11.08 -8.71 7.34
C PHE A 358 -12.39 -9.33 6.86
N ILE A 359 -12.32 -10.04 5.74
CA ILE A 359 -13.40 -10.84 5.13
C ILE A 359 -12.81 -12.23 4.80
N PRO A 360 -12.58 -13.06 5.83
CA PRO A 360 -11.98 -14.38 5.66
C PRO A 360 -12.89 -15.35 4.92
N ASN A 361 -12.31 -16.28 4.17
CA ASN A 361 -13.04 -17.43 3.65
C ASN A 361 -13.16 -18.52 4.75
N ARG A 362 -14.40 -18.84 5.15
CA ARG A 362 -14.68 -19.80 6.23
C ARG A 362 -13.97 -21.14 6.06
N LYS A 363 -13.79 -21.60 4.81
CA LYS A 363 -13.19 -22.91 4.50
C LYS A 363 -11.70 -22.98 4.88
N TYR A 364 -11.02 -21.84 4.94
CA TYR A 364 -9.58 -21.77 5.18
C TYR A 364 -9.22 -21.32 6.61
N ILE A 365 -10.17 -20.86 7.41
CA ILE A 365 -9.91 -20.39 8.77
C ILE A 365 -10.33 -21.46 9.77
N ARG A 366 -9.35 -21.97 10.51
CA ARG A 366 -9.57 -22.87 11.65
C ARG A 366 -9.95 -22.09 12.91
N GLU A 367 -9.24 -20.99 13.17
CA GLU A 367 -9.39 -20.21 14.40
C GLU A 367 -9.06 -18.73 14.16
N VAL A 368 -9.75 -17.83 14.88
CA VAL A 368 -9.41 -16.40 14.95
C VAL A 368 -8.61 -16.17 16.22
N ILE A 369 -7.42 -15.59 16.09
CA ILE A 369 -6.50 -15.33 17.21
C ILE A 369 -6.96 -14.07 17.95
N VAL A 370 -7.40 -14.24 19.19
CA VAL A 370 -7.75 -13.12 20.09
C VAL A 370 -6.61 -12.92 21.09
N LYS A 371 -5.95 -11.76 21.02
CA LYS A 371 -4.82 -11.43 21.90
C LYS A 371 -5.30 -10.72 23.15
N PRO A 372 -4.77 -11.06 24.35
CA PRO A 372 -5.04 -10.29 25.55
C PRO A 372 -4.64 -8.82 25.37
N ASN A 373 -5.52 -7.89 25.78
CA ASN A 373 -5.30 -6.44 25.71
C ASN A 373 -5.13 -5.84 24.30
N ASP A 374 -5.50 -6.54 23.23
CA ASP A 374 -5.64 -5.99 21.88
C ASP A 374 -7.11 -6.03 21.45
N PHE A 375 -7.45 -5.28 20.40
CA PHE A 375 -8.74 -5.45 19.74
C PHE A 375 -8.79 -6.78 19.01
N GLU A 376 -9.92 -7.49 19.14
CA GLU A 376 -10.24 -8.60 18.27
C GLU A 376 -10.14 -8.15 16.79
N PRO A 377 -9.65 -9.02 15.89
CA PRO A 377 -9.72 -8.77 14.46
C PRO A 377 -11.17 -8.44 14.06
N LEU A 378 -11.39 -7.29 13.42
CA LEU A 378 -12.72 -6.92 12.95
C LEU A 378 -13.08 -7.79 11.74
N ILE A 379 -14.05 -8.68 11.94
CA ILE A 379 -14.64 -9.54 10.90
C ILE A 379 -16.15 -9.26 10.90
N PRO A 380 -16.64 -8.31 10.07
CA PRO A 380 -18.05 -7.98 10.05
C PRO A 380 -18.86 -8.99 9.21
N THR A 381 -18.21 -9.64 8.24
CA THR A 381 -18.79 -10.72 7.42
C THR A 381 -17.70 -11.69 6.97
N TRP A 382 -18.12 -12.80 6.38
CA TRP A 382 -17.24 -13.79 5.77
C TRP A 382 -17.28 -13.64 4.25
N LEU A 383 -16.25 -14.16 3.57
CA LEU A 383 -16.22 -14.17 2.13
C LEU A 383 -17.44 -14.95 1.60
N PRO A 384 -18.25 -14.39 0.68
CA PRO A 384 -19.44 -15.05 0.19
C PRO A 384 -19.13 -16.40 -0.46
N ASP A 385 -19.93 -17.43 -0.17
CA ASP A 385 -19.66 -18.80 -0.66
C ASP A 385 -19.68 -18.93 -2.18
N GLU A 386 -20.45 -18.08 -2.87
CA GLU A 386 -20.52 -18.04 -4.33
C GLU A 386 -19.32 -17.33 -4.97
N PHE A 387 -18.48 -16.63 -4.20
CA PHE A 387 -17.26 -16.02 -4.73
C PHE A 387 -16.13 -17.07 -4.83
N PRO A 388 -15.40 -17.16 -5.96
CA PRO A 388 -15.38 -16.24 -7.09
C PRO A 388 -16.25 -16.60 -8.29
N MET A 389 -17.11 -17.63 -8.18
CA MET A 389 -18.02 -18.02 -9.26
C MET A 389 -18.94 -16.88 -9.69
N LYS A 390 -19.45 -16.15 -8.71
CA LYS A 390 -20.10 -14.85 -8.86
C LYS A 390 -19.17 -13.74 -8.38
N ARG A 391 -19.37 -12.53 -8.90
CA ARG A 391 -18.54 -11.37 -8.56
C ARG A 391 -18.83 -10.91 -7.14
N ILE A 392 -17.83 -10.34 -6.49
CA ILE A 392 -17.99 -9.66 -5.20
C ILE A 392 -18.63 -8.29 -5.42
N HIS A 393 -19.63 -7.96 -4.60
CA HIS A 393 -20.35 -6.69 -4.59
C HIS A 393 -20.08 -5.95 -3.29
N LEU A 394 -19.79 -4.65 -3.39
CA LEU A 394 -19.61 -3.76 -2.25
C LEU A 394 -20.76 -2.75 -2.23
N ARG A 395 -21.50 -2.69 -1.13
CA ARG A 395 -22.47 -1.61 -0.88
C ARG A 395 -21.82 -0.51 -0.04
N VAL A 396 -21.73 0.70 -0.60
CA VAL A 396 -21.06 1.85 0.01
C VAL A 396 -22.07 2.95 0.31
N ASN A 397 -22.02 3.51 1.53
CA ASN A 397 -22.93 4.59 1.91
C ASN A 397 -22.49 5.96 1.36
N SER A 398 -23.47 6.86 1.26
CA SER A 398 -23.24 8.27 0.97
C SER A 398 -22.50 8.96 2.11
N GLY A 399 -21.65 9.93 1.81
CA GLY A 399 -21.11 10.94 2.72
C GLY A 399 -19.94 10.51 3.58
N TRP A 400 -19.88 9.24 3.97
CA TRP A 400 -18.80 8.65 4.78
C TRP A 400 -17.97 7.61 4.03
N HIS A 401 -18.48 7.09 2.91
CA HIS A 401 -17.81 6.12 2.03
C HIS A 401 -17.32 4.85 2.76
N GLN A 402 -18.23 4.24 3.51
CA GLN A 402 -18.01 2.99 4.23
C GLN A 402 -18.71 1.84 3.53
N VAL A 403 -18.00 0.71 3.44
CA VAL A 403 -18.59 -0.54 2.98
C VAL A 403 -19.51 -1.08 4.07
N GLN A 404 -20.82 -1.03 3.83
CA GLN A 404 -21.84 -1.47 4.78
C GLN A 404 -22.21 -2.95 4.59
N HIS A 405 -22.06 -3.46 3.38
CA HIS A 405 -22.39 -4.85 3.07
C HIS A 405 -21.54 -5.40 1.92
N ILE A 406 -21.27 -6.70 1.99
CA ILE A 406 -20.52 -7.44 0.98
C ILE A 406 -21.25 -8.74 0.70
N HIS A 407 -21.54 -8.98 -0.58
CA HIS A 407 -22.15 -10.23 -1.05
C HIS A 407 -21.53 -10.64 -2.38
N ALA A 408 -21.93 -11.80 -2.90
CA ALA A 408 -21.62 -12.20 -4.27
C ALA A 408 -22.91 -12.35 -5.06
N GLY A 409 -22.88 -11.97 -6.33
CA GLY A 409 -24.09 -11.87 -7.14
C GLY A 409 -23.78 -11.69 -8.62
N ASP A 410 -24.82 -11.87 -9.43
CA ASP A 410 -24.77 -11.53 -10.85
C ASP A 410 -24.68 -10.01 -11.05
N ILE A 411 -24.26 -9.61 -12.25
CA ILE A 411 -24.19 -8.19 -12.61
C ILE A 411 -25.62 -7.72 -12.92
N PRO A 412 -26.11 -6.62 -12.31
CA PRO A 412 -27.41 -6.04 -12.65
C PRO A 412 -27.47 -5.52 -14.09
N ASP A 413 -28.68 -5.32 -14.62
CA ASP A 413 -28.87 -4.80 -15.98
C ASP A 413 -28.54 -3.29 -16.08
N GLU A 414 -29.02 -2.48 -15.13
CA GLU A 414 -28.69 -1.05 -15.05
C GLU A 414 -27.36 -0.82 -14.33
N THR A 415 -26.31 -0.54 -15.11
CA THR A 415 -24.95 -0.38 -14.58
C THR A 415 -24.18 0.73 -15.30
N ILE A 416 -23.18 1.27 -14.61
CA ILE A 416 -22.18 2.17 -15.18
C ILE A 416 -20.84 1.45 -15.23
N ILE A 417 -20.23 1.39 -16.40
CA ILE A 417 -18.92 0.75 -16.54
C ILE A 417 -17.85 1.71 -16.05
N TYR A 418 -17.00 1.27 -15.12
CA TYR A 418 -15.80 2.02 -14.72
C TYR A 418 -14.58 1.56 -15.51
N GLU A 419 -13.56 2.43 -15.60
CA GLU A 419 -12.26 2.07 -16.15
C GLU A 419 -11.36 1.42 -15.10
N LEU A 420 -10.56 0.43 -15.52
CA LEU A 420 -9.51 -0.17 -14.68
C LEU A 420 -8.15 0.37 -15.10
N LEU A 421 -7.51 1.13 -14.22
CA LEU A 421 -6.17 1.68 -14.46
C LEU A 421 -5.13 1.13 -13.49
N PRO A 422 -3.87 0.94 -13.92
CA PRO A 422 -2.78 0.64 -12.98
C PRO A 422 -2.62 1.78 -11.97
N TYR A 423 -2.52 1.47 -10.68
CA TYR A 423 -2.32 2.46 -9.61
C TYR A 423 -1.06 3.32 -9.84
N ASP A 424 -0.05 2.77 -10.51
CA ASP A 424 1.22 3.44 -10.76
C ASP A 424 1.08 4.74 -11.57
N VAL A 425 -0.02 4.95 -12.32
CA VAL A 425 -0.28 6.22 -13.02
C VAL A 425 -0.36 7.41 -12.06
N LEU A 426 -0.83 7.18 -10.82
CA LEU A 426 -0.97 8.21 -9.78
C LEU A 426 0.39 8.77 -9.32
N LYS A 427 1.49 8.04 -9.61
CA LYS A 427 2.85 8.41 -9.21
C LYS A 427 3.54 9.30 -10.23
N SER A 428 2.92 9.54 -11.38
CA SER A 428 3.45 10.39 -12.45
C SER A 428 2.31 10.80 -13.40
N LEU A 429 1.39 11.63 -12.90
CA LEU A 429 0.27 12.15 -13.69
C LEU A 429 0.69 13.39 -14.48
N PRO A 430 0.21 13.57 -15.72
CA PRO A 430 0.46 14.79 -16.48
C PRO A 430 -0.21 16.01 -15.82
N GLN A 431 0.45 17.15 -15.90
CA GLN A 431 -0.09 18.49 -15.60
C GLN A 431 -0.40 19.26 -16.89
N GLU A 432 -1.11 20.37 -16.75
CA GLU A 432 -1.51 21.25 -17.86
C GLU A 432 -0.30 21.82 -18.63
N ASP A 433 0.84 22.01 -17.96
CA ASP A 433 2.08 22.50 -18.56
C ASP A 433 2.91 21.40 -19.27
N GLY A 434 2.41 20.16 -19.28
CA GLY A 434 3.06 19.00 -19.88
C GLY A 434 4.13 18.35 -19.00
N LEU A 435 4.39 18.87 -17.80
CA LEU A 435 5.20 18.16 -16.80
C LEU A 435 4.40 17.01 -16.19
N LYS A 436 5.10 16.09 -15.52
CA LYS A 436 4.47 15.03 -14.74
C LYS A 436 4.76 15.21 -13.27
N GLU A 437 3.78 14.89 -12.44
CA GLU A 437 3.92 14.97 -11.00
C GLU A 437 3.15 13.83 -10.31
N SER A 438 3.78 13.26 -9.28
CA SER A 438 3.12 12.36 -8.34
C SER A 438 2.09 13.12 -7.50
N VAL A 439 0.88 12.55 -7.36
CA VAL A 439 -0.13 13.07 -6.41
C VAL A 439 0.27 12.84 -4.95
N PHE A 440 1.33 12.06 -4.70
CA PHE A 440 1.86 11.79 -3.37
C PHE A 440 3.14 12.58 -3.11
N THR A 441 3.33 13.00 -1.87
CA THR A 441 4.56 13.59 -1.35
C THR A 441 5.63 12.52 -1.10
N PRO A 442 6.91 12.90 -0.89
CA PRO A 442 7.97 11.99 -0.44
C PRO A 442 7.68 11.27 0.88
N ASP A 443 6.78 11.80 1.72
CA ASP A 443 6.30 11.15 2.95
C ASP A 443 5.15 10.15 2.72
N GLY A 444 4.77 9.88 1.46
CA GLY A 444 3.70 8.94 1.13
C GLY A 444 2.29 9.47 1.43
N ILE A 445 2.10 10.79 1.50
CA ILE A 445 0.82 11.44 1.74
C ILE A 445 0.28 12.01 0.44
N MET A 446 -1.00 11.82 0.14
CA MET A 446 -1.63 12.42 -1.03
C MET A 446 -1.76 13.92 -0.81
N LYS A 447 -1.29 14.71 -1.77
CA LYS A 447 -1.40 16.18 -1.76
C LYS A 447 -2.88 16.58 -1.72
N ASN A 448 -3.17 17.72 -1.09
CA ASN A 448 -4.51 18.28 -0.95
C ASN A 448 -5.52 17.41 -0.16
N SER A 449 -5.07 16.39 0.58
CA SER A 449 -5.94 15.52 1.41
C SER A 449 -5.97 15.91 2.91
N SER A 450 -5.76 17.20 3.23
CA SER A 450 -5.62 17.64 4.61
C SER A 450 -6.93 17.61 5.37
N ARG A 451 -6.86 17.21 6.64
CA ARG A 451 -7.97 17.14 7.58
C ARG A 451 -7.56 17.56 9.00
N ILE A 452 -8.50 17.62 9.94
CA ILE A 452 -8.28 18.13 11.30
C ILE A 452 -7.76 17.07 12.28
N GLU A 453 -7.89 15.79 11.97
CA GLU A 453 -7.49 14.66 12.82
C GLU A 453 -6.04 14.77 13.34
N PRO A 454 -5.03 15.28 12.60
CA PRO A 454 -3.68 15.43 13.14
C PRO A 454 -3.59 16.31 14.37
N TYR A 455 -4.51 17.25 14.58
CA TYR A 455 -4.53 18.10 15.77
C TYR A 455 -5.20 17.42 16.97
N ILE A 456 -6.07 16.43 16.71
CA ILE A 456 -6.88 15.75 17.73
C ILE A 456 -6.24 14.40 18.12
N LEU A 457 -5.73 13.67 17.13
CA LEU A 457 -5.24 12.30 17.25
C LEU A 457 -3.70 12.20 17.16
N PHE A 458 -2.96 13.31 17.27
CA PHE A 458 -1.49 13.29 17.23
C PHE A 458 -0.88 12.31 18.26
N SER A 459 -1.54 12.14 19.41
CA SER A 459 -1.15 11.26 20.50
C SER A 459 -1.15 9.77 20.09
N MET A 460 -1.87 9.40 19.03
CA MET A 460 -1.84 8.04 18.46
C MET A 460 -0.54 7.76 17.71
N GLY A 461 0.27 8.80 17.48
CA GLY A 461 1.61 8.70 16.93
C GLY A 461 1.68 8.56 15.42
N ILE A 462 0.57 8.68 14.69
CA ILE A 462 0.57 8.63 13.23
C ILE A 462 0.73 10.07 12.70
N PRO A 463 1.85 10.42 12.03
CA PRO A 463 1.99 11.73 11.38
C PRO A 463 0.93 11.89 10.29
N ASN A 464 0.26 13.05 10.21
CA ASN A 464 -0.80 13.30 9.23
C ASN A 464 -1.90 12.21 9.25
N VAL A 465 -2.33 11.79 10.44
CA VAL A 465 -3.48 10.88 10.61
C VAL A 465 -4.72 11.46 9.94
N GLY A 466 -5.53 10.62 9.30
CA GLY A 466 -6.70 11.02 8.52
C GLY A 466 -6.41 11.38 7.06
N TYR A 467 -5.17 11.74 6.72
CA TYR A 467 -4.82 12.14 5.35
C TYR A 467 -4.75 10.91 4.45
N MET A 468 -5.04 11.08 3.15
CA MET A 468 -4.97 9.99 2.18
C MET A 468 -3.52 9.58 1.93
N ARG A 469 -3.28 8.28 1.71
CA ARG A 469 -1.93 7.71 1.70
C ARG A 469 -1.61 6.94 0.43
N GLN A 470 -0.32 6.97 0.09
CA GLN A 470 0.25 6.10 -0.92
C GLN A 470 0.31 4.66 -0.38
N ARG A 471 0.17 3.67 -1.28
CA ARG A 471 0.44 2.26 -0.93
C ARG A 471 1.79 2.14 -0.20
N GLY A 472 1.84 1.33 0.84
CA GLY A 472 3.02 1.21 1.70
C GLY A 472 3.02 2.09 2.96
N HIS A 473 2.16 3.11 3.09
CA HIS A 473 2.20 4.03 4.23
C HIS A 473 0.99 3.98 5.17
N HIS A 474 0.11 3.00 5.00
CA HIS A 474 -1.15 2.91 5.74
C HIS A 474 -0.93 2.30 7.13
N ALA A 475 -0.92 3.16 8.16
CA ALA A 475 -1.11 2.78 9.54
C ALA A 475 -2.60 2.47 9.79
N ILE A 476 -2.92 1.24 10.18
CA ILE A 476 -4.32 0.76 10.24
C ILE A 476 -4.89 0.60 11.66
N LYS A 477 -4.12 0.97 12.69
CA LYS A 477 -4.56 0.93 14.09
C LYS A 477 -4.27 2.25 14.79
N LEU A 478 -5.30 2.90 15.32
CA LEU A 478 -5.11 4.01 16.27
C LEU A 478 -4.63 3.49 17.65
N VAL A 479 -5.13 2.33 18.06
CA VAL A 479 -4.74 1.64 19.29
C VAL A 479 -3.85 0.45 18.94
N GLY A 480 -2.60 0.45 19.41
CA GLY A 480 -1.58 -0.54 19.00
C GLY A 480 -0.73 -0.05 17.83
N ARG A 481 -0.12 -0.97 17.08
CA ARG A 481 0.62 -0.69 15.85
C ARG A 481 0.35 -1.78 14.85
N GLU A 482 -0.09 -1.41 13.66
CA GLU A 482 -0.24 -2.33 12.53
C GLU A 482 -0.22 -1.55 11.21
N HIS A 483 0.21 -2.21 10.14
CA HIS A 483 0.25 -1.66 8.79
C HIS A 483 -0.54 -2.54 7.83
N PHE A 484 -1.21 -1.90 6.87
CA PHE A 484 -1.93 -2.64 5.82
C PHE A 484 -1.01 -3.59 5.04
N THR A 485 0.27 -3.21 4.87
CA THR A 485 1.28 -3.99 4.15
C THR A 485 2.15 -4.87 5.05
N ASN A 486 1.81 -5.05 6.33
CA ASN A 486 2.52 -6.01 7.16
C ASN A 486 2.36 -7.43 6.57
N PRO A 487 3.44 -8.11 6.15
CA PRO A 487 3.33 -9.39 5.48
C PRO A 487 2.83 -10.50 6.39
N TYR A 488 2.87 -10.31 7.72
CA TYR A 488 2.38 -11.26 8.71
C TYR A 488 0.96 -10.93 9.19
N ILE A 489 0.26 -9.99 8.55
CA ILE A 489 -1.04 -9.51 9.05
C ILE A 489 -2.06 -10.64 9.21
N TYR A 490 -2.06 -11.66 8.34
CA TYR A 490 -2.99 -12.77 8.48
C TYR A 490 -2.53 -13.79 9.52
N ASP A 491 -1.28 -14.24 9.47
CA ASP A 491 -0.71 -15.20 10.42
C ASP A 491 -0.73 -14.69 11.87
N LYS A 492 -0.78 -13.37 12.07
CA LYS A 492 -0.93 -12.73 13.39
C LYS A 492 -2.35 -12.76 13.94
N ASN A 493 -3.37 -12.99 13.10
CA ASN A 493 -4.79 -12.84 13.44
C ASN A 493 -5.61 -14.11 13.16
N PHE A 494 -5.08 -15.07 12.41
CA PHE A 494 -5.79 -16.28 12.02
C PHE A 494 -4.89 -17.50 12.09
N VAL A 495 -5.49 -18.64 12.42
CA VAL A 495 -4.91 -19.94 12.18
C VAL A 495 -5.61 -20.58 11.00
N PHE A 496 -4.83 -20.97 10.00
CA PHE A 496 -5.36 -21.54 8.76
C PHE A 496 -5.60 -23.05 8.90
N THR A 497 -6.62 -23.53 8.20
CA THR A 497 -6.84 -24.96 7.99
C THR A 497 -5.74 -25.48 7.08
N ARG A 498 -5.01 -26.51 7.52
CA ARG A 498 -4.06 -27.22 6.64
C ARG A 498 -4.86 -28.16 5.73
N GLU A 499 -4.69 -28.03 4.42
CA GLU A 499 -5.16 -29.04 3.45
C GLU A 499 -4.45 -30.38 3.66
#